data_AF-A0A344PMJ4-F1
#
_entry.id   AF-A0A344PMJ4-F1
#
_cell.length_a   1.000
_cell.length_b   1.000
_cell.length_c   1.000
_cell.angle_alpha   90.00
_cell.angle_beta   90.00
_cell.angle_gamma   90.00
#
_symmetry.space_group_name_H-M   'P 1'
#
loop_
_entity.id
_entity.type
_entity.pdbx_description
1 polymer ?
#
loop_
_entity_poly.entity_id
_entity_poly.type
_entity_poly.pdbx_seq_one_letter_code
_entity_poly.pdbx_strand_id
1 'polypeptide(L)'
;MAEPLSPADRVSAYVDGEMTRQEAAEFAAQIAREPALAQTVARYQAMRAGVAALGRETVVIALPGQPQRRLPIRAATVLAAGLAALAVGGLWWAQRDMLTATAIIATAQDADTAAMVAQFEATVAGGALPSSGPAPALPDSITDLMQANGLRQAAASNLALPSGGIATARDFVGTHRCHVGIFSRPAAAGTASGLKLTDDGRTLLADWAEGGTEFTLISRSMAPVRFATLAISLHRASRAPDQSHPDLVLALTEARQSCLG
;
A
#
# COMPACT_ATOMS: atom_id res chain seq x y z
N MET A 1 8.47 41.96 1.00
CA MET A 1 8.94 41.37 2.26
C MET A 1 8.33 39.99 2.33
N ALA A 2 9.14 38.93 2.40
CA ALA A 2 8.63 37.57 2.53
C ALA A 2 8.11 37.36 3.96
N GLU A 3 6.97 36.69 4.08
CA GLU A 3 6.41 36.29 5.38
C GLU A 3 7.35 35.26 6.04
N PRO A 4 7.66 35.40 7.35
CA PRO A 4 8.53 34.44 8.01
C PRO A 4 7.87 33.06 8.03
N LEU A 5 8.62 32.05 7.56
CA LEU A 5 8.19 30.65 7.57
C LEU A 5 7.80 30.21 8.99
N SER A 6 6.75 29.40 9.09
CA SER A 6 6.40 28.78 10.37
C SER A 6 7.55 27.85 10.84
N PRO A 7 7.65 27.58 12.16
CA PRO A 7 8.68 26.67 12.67
C PRO A 7 8.65 25.28 12.01
N ALA A 8 7.47 24.78 11.64
CA ALA A 8 7.30 23.50 10.96
C ALA A 8 7.84 23.56 9.52
N ASP A 9 7.55 24.64 8.79
CA ASP A 9 8.00 24.81 7.41
C ASP A 9 9.53 24.92 7.33
N ARG A 10 10.17 25.58 8.31
CA ARG A 10 11.64 25.65 8.39
C ARG A 10 12.28 24.29 8.57
N VAL A 11 11.69 23.41 9.38
CA VAL A 11 12.18 22.03 9.55
C VAL A 11 12.03 21.24 8.25
N SER A 12 10.89 21.34 7.56
CA SER A 12 10.68 20.65 6.29
C SER A 12 11.67 21.12 5.23
N ALA A 13 11.76 22.43 5.00
CA ALA A 13 12.67 23.02 4.01
C ALA A 13 14.14 22.63 4.27
N TYR A 14 14.56 22.54 5.54
CA TYR A 14 15.89 22.06 5.91
C TYR A 14 16.08 20.58 5.57
N VAL A 15 15.12 19.72 5.93
CA VAL A 15 15.19 18.27 5.67
C VAL A 15 15.13 17.97 4.17
N ASP A 16 14.37 18.73 3.41
CA ASP A 16 14.20 18.57 1.96
C ASP A 16 15.38 19.15 1.16
N GLY A 17 16.19 20.00 1.78
CA GLY A 17 17.35 20.66 1.16
C GLY A 17 16.98 21.89 0.34
N GLU A 18 15.83 22.50 0.61
CA GLU A 18 15.32 23.69 -0.08
C GLU A 18 15.88 25.00 0.51
N MET A 19 16.50 24.95 1.68
CA MET A 19 17.17 26.11 2.28
C MET A 19 18.43 26.51 1.51
N THR A 20 18.71 27.81 1.44
CA THR A 20 20.00 28.30 0.96
C THR A 20 21.14 27.82 1.89
N ARG A 21 22.37 27.79 1.39
CA ARG A 21 23.54 27.35 2.19
C ARG A 21 23.70 28.15 3.49
N GLN A 22 23.41 29.44 3.46
CA GLN A 22 23.51 30.29 4.64
C GLN A 22 22.40 29.98 5.65
N GLU A 23 21.14 29.90 5.20
CA GLU A 23 20.01 29.56 6.07
C GLU A 23 20.16 28.17 6.70
N ALA A 24 20.65 27.20 5.93
CA ALA A 24 20.92 25.86 6.41
C ALA A 24 22.03 25.84 7.49
N ALA A 25 23.07 26.66 7.36
CA ALA A 25 24.12 26.77 8.36
C ALA A 25 23.62 27.44 9.66
N GLU A 26 22.82 28.49 9.54
CA GLU A 26 22.19 29.16 10.67
C GLU A 26 21.21 28.24 11.41
N PHE A 27 20.40 27.48 10.65
CA PHE A 27 19.47 26.51 11.21
C PHE A 27 20.20 25.31 11.83
N ALA A 28 21.29 24.83 11.24
CA ALA A 28 22.14 23.80 11.84
C ALA A 28 22.74 24.24 13.18
N ALA A 29 23.19 25.50 13.28
CA ALA A 29 23.65 26.06 14.56
C ALA A 29 22.51 26.18 15.59
N GLN A 30 21.27 26.44 15.14
CA GLN A 30 20.09 26.41 16.01
C GLN A 30 19.79 24.98 16.52
N ILE A 31 19.80 23.99 15.62
CA ILE A 31 19.62 22.57 15.96
C ILE A 31 20.64 22.12 17.02
N ALA A 32 21.90 22.56 16.90
CA ALA A 32 22.95 22.21 17.87
C ALA A 32 22.72 22.80 19.28
N ARG A 33 22.02 23.94 19.39
CA ARG A 33 21.71 24.60 20.66
C ARG A 33 20.43 24.10 21.30
N GLU A 34 19.51 23.53 20.51
CA GLU A 34 18.16 23.17 20.94
C GLU A 34 17.90 21.66 20.76
N PRO A 35 18.08 20.84 21.82
CA PRO A 35 17.93 19.38 21.73
C PRO A 35 16.55 18.91 21.24
N ALA A 36 15.48 19.63 21.60
CA ALA A 36 14.13 19.31 21.14
C ALA A 36 13.96 19.50 19.62
N LEU A 37 14.61 20.51 19.05
CA LEU A 37 14.62 20.73 17.61
C LEU A 37 15.41 19.64 16.89
N ALA A 38 16.54 19.21 17.45
CA ALA A 38 17.32 18.08 16.93
C ALA A 38 16.51 16.78 16.90
N GLN A 39 15.77 16.47 17.95
CA GLN A 39 14.86 15.31 17.98
C GLN A 39 13.78 15.41 16.89
N THR A 40 13.24 16.61 16.66
CA THR A 40 12.22 16.83 15.62
C THR A 40 12.81 16.60 14.22
N VAL A 41 13.98 17.17 13.92
CA VAL A 41 14.68 16.96 12.64
C VAL A 41 15.02 15.48 12.43
N ALA A 42 15.52 14.79 13.46
CA ALA A 42 15.83 13.37 13.39
C ALA A 42 14.58 12.53 13.05
N ARG A 43 13.42 12.86 13.65
CA ARG A 43 12.14 12.20 13.34
C ARG A 43 11.71 12.42 11.88
N TYR A 44 11.85 13.63 11.36
CA TYR A 44 11.54 13.93 9.95
C TYR A 44 12.49 13.20 9.00
N GLN A 45 13.79 13.15 9.31
CA GLN A 45 14.76 12.39 8.52
C GLN A 45 14.47 10.88 8.54
N ALA A 46 14.12 10.32 9.70
CA ALA A 46 13.73 8.92 9.83
C ALA A 46 12.48 8.59 9.01
N MET A 47 11.47 9.46 9.06
CA MET A 47 10.26 9.34 8.24
C MET A 47 10.60 9.41 6.74
N ARG A 48 11.40 10.38 6.31
CA ARG A 48 11.86 10.51 4.91
C ARG A 48 12.66 9.29 4.45
N ALA A 49 13.55 8.77 5.30
CA ALA A 49 14.31 7.55 5.02
C ALA A 49 13.38 6.33 4.91
N GLY A 50 12.36 6.24 5.77
CA GLY A 50 11.32 5.22 5.68
C GLY A 50 10.57 5.27 4.34
N VAL A 51 10.15 6.46 3.91
CA VAL A 51 9.49 6.66 2.60
C VAL A 51 10.43 6.32 1.44
N ALA A 52 11.71 6.73 1.51
CA ALA A 52 12.69 6.42 0.47
C ALA A 52 13.01 4.91 0.39
N ALA A 53 12.98 4.20 1.53
CA ALA A 53 13.14 2.76 1.58
C ALA A 53 11.96 2.02 0.92
N LEU A 54 10.73 2.56 1.04
CA LEU A 54 9.56 2.04 0.32
C LEU A 54 9.70 2.18 -1.19
N GLY A 55 10.43 3.18 -1.69
CA GLY A 55 10.70 3.33 -3.12
C GLY A 55 11.66 2.30 -3.73
N ARG A 56 12.31 1.44 -2.91
CA ARG A 56 13.22 0.38 -3.38
C ARG A 56 12.56 -1.00 -3.50
N GLU A 57 11.47 -1.25 -2.78
CA GLU A 57 10.50 -2.27 -3.18
C GLU A 57 9.62 -1.62 -4.26
N THR A 58 9.48 -2.24 -5.42
CA THR A 58 8.83 -1.61 -6.59
C THR A 58 7.36 -1.32 -6.32
N VAL A 59 7.05 -0.16 -5.75
CA VAL A 59 5.68 0.37 -5.67
C VAL A 59 5.33 0.87 -7.06
N VAL A 60 4.67 0.02 -7.85
CA VAL A 60 4.05 0.45 -9.11
C VAL A 60 2.81 1.28 -8.75
N ILE A 61 3.01 2.59 -8.55
CA ILE A 61 1.90 3.54 -8.53
C ILE A 61 1.46 3.72 -9.98
N ALA A 62 0.35 3.10 -10.36
CA ALA A 62 -0.26 3.31 -11.66
C ALA A 62 -0.88 4.72 -11.69
N LEU A 63 -0.09 5.72 -12.07
CA LEU A 63 -0.61 7.05 -12.39
C LEU A 63 -1.41 6.97 -13.70
N PRO A 64 -2.59 7.63 -13.82
CA PRO A 64 -3.33 7.70 -15.07
C PRO A 64 -2.46 8.38 -16.15
N GLY A 65 -2.11 7.60 -17.17
CA GLY A 65 -1.15 8.00 -18.20
C GLY A 65 -1.59 9.25 -18.96
N GLN A 66 -0.71 10.26 -19.00
CA GLN A 66 -0.86 11.38 -19.93
C GLN A 66 -0.57 10.92 -21.37
N PRO A 67 -1.26 11.47 -22.39
CA PRO A 67 -1.07 11.08 -23.78
C PRO A 67 0.29 11.55 -24.31
N GLN A 68 1.20 10.60 -24.56
CA GLN A 68 2.45 10.84 -25.26
C GLN A 68 2.18 11.22 -26.72
N ARG A 69 2.45 12.48 -27.09
CA ARG A 69 2.49 12.94 -28.48
C ARG A 69 3.67 12.28 -29.20
N ARG A 70 3.37 11.42 -30.17
CA ARG A 70 4.36 10.81 -31.07
C ARG A 70 4.72 11.80 -32.19
N LEU A 71 6.02 12.11 -32.32
CA LEU A 71 6.59 12.81 -33.47
C LEU A 71 6.75 11.84 -34.65
N PRO A 72 6.49 12.25 -35.90
CA PRO A 72 6.57 11.37 -37.06
C PRO A 72 7.98 11.37 -37.64
N ILE A 73 8.66 10.22 -37.57
CA ILE A 73 9.85 9.96 -38.40
C ILE A 73 9.37 9.17 -39.60
N ARG A 74 9.12 9.88 -40.70
CA ARG A 74 8.99 9.29 -42.03
C ARG A 74 10.39 9.14 -42.63
N ALA A 75 10.53 8.09 -43.43
CA ALA A 75 11.63 7.78 -44.36
C ALA A 75 12.84 7.03 -43.79
N ALA A 76 12.70 5.70 -43.68
CA ALA A 76 13.75 4.76 -44.09
C ALA A 76 13.10 3.42 -44.49
N THR A 77 12.88 3.32 -45.80
CA THR A 77 12.21 2.29 -46.59
C THR A 77 13.04 0.98 -46.69
N VAL A 78 12.45 -0.20 -46.41
CA VAL A 78 11.78 -1.14 -47.35
C VAL A 78 12.49 -2.49 -47.58
N LEU A 79 13.74 -2.73 -47.14
CA LEU A 79 14.39 -4.05 -47.33
C LEU A 79 14.42 -4.99 -46.11
N ALA A 80 13.84 -4.59 -44.97
CA ALA A 80 13.72 -5.41 -43.75
C ALA A 80 12.30 -5.97 -43.49
N ALA A 81 11.38 -5.82 -44.45
CA ALA A 81 9.95 -6.09 -44.24
C ALA A 81 9.54 -7.56 -44.35
N GLY A 82 10.33 -8.42 -45.01
CA GLY A 82 9.97 -9.83 -45.24
C GLY A 82 10.24 -10.75 -44.03
N LEU A 83 11.43 -10.68 -43.43
CA LEU A 83 11.81 -11.48 -42.26
C LEU A 83 11.20 -10.95 -40.95
N ALA A 84 10.94 -9.63 -40.86
CA ALA A 84 10.22 -9.06 -39.73
C ALA A 84 8.75 -9.49 -39.71
N ALA A 85 8.09 -9.70 -40.85
CA ALA A 85 6.68 -10.08 -40.87
C ALA A 85 6.41 -11.51 -40.32
N LEU A 86 7.32 -12.46 -40.54
CA LEU A 86 7.19 -13.82 -39.98
C LEU A 86 7.58 -13.89 -38.50
N ALA A 87 8.60 -13.13 -38.08
CA ALA A 87 8.96 -13.02 -36.67
C ALA A 87 7.89 -12.25 -35.86
N VAL A 88 7.32 -11.18 -36.41
CA VAL A 88 6.22 -10.44 -35.80
C VAL A 88 4.93 -11.27 -35.79
N GLY A 89 4.62 -12.02 -36.86
CA GLY A 89 3.41 -12.87 -36.91
C GLY A 89 3.40 -13.99 -35.86
N GLY A 90 4.52 -14.68 -35.66
CA GLY A 90 4.66 -15.72 -34.63
C GLY A 90 4.66 -15.14 -33.21
N LEU A 91 5.34 -14.00 -33.00
CA LEU A 91 5.33 -13.31 -31.70
C LEU A 91 3.96 -12.71 -31.37
N TRP A 92 3.18 -12.29 -32.38
CA TRP A 92 1.85 -11.71 -32.19
C TRP A 92 0.79 -12.76 -31.84
N TRP A 93 0.91 -13.98 -32.33
CA TRP A 93 0.04 -15.10 -31.92
C TRP A 93 0.40 -15.60 -30.51
N ALA A 94 1.68 -15.78 -30.20
CA ALA A 94 2.13 -16.14 -28.86
C ALA A 94 1.83 -15.04 -27.81
N GLN A 95 1.91 -13.77 -28.20
CA GLN A 95 1.47 -12.66 -27.35
C GLN A 95 -0.04 -12.59 -27.22
N ARG A 96 -0.84 -12.97 -28.23
CA ARG A 96 -2.30 -12.91 -28.11
C ARG A 96 -2.83 -13.89 -27.07
N ASP A 97 -2.32 -15.13 -27.03
CA ASP A 97 -2.74 -16.13 -26.05
C ASP A 97 -2.22 -15.81 -24.64
N MET A 98 -1.02 -15.24 -24.53
CA MET A 98 -0.56 -14.70 -23.23
C MET A 98 -1.39 -13.49 -22.80
N LEU A 99 -1.62 -12.51 -23.68
CA LEU A 99 -2.35 -11.28 -23.34
C LEU A 99 -3.81 -11.52 -22.99
N THR A 100 -4.49 -12.49 -23.62
CA THR A 100 -5.86 -12.87 -23.23
C THR A 100 -5.88 -13.56 -21.88
N ALA A 101 -4.94 -14.47 -21.59
CA ALA A 101 -4.83 -15.09 -20.27
C ALA A 101 -4.50 -14.05 -19.19
N THR A 102 -3.53 -13.16 -19.42
CA THR A 102 -3.16 -12.10 -18.46
C THR A 102 -4.27 -11.05 -18.31
N ALA A 103 -5.01 -10.72 -19.37
CA ALA A 103 -6.14 -9.79 -19.29
C ALA A 103 -7.33 -10.40 -18.53
N ILE A 104 -7.60 -11.70 -18.69
CA ILE A 104 -8.63 -12.41 -17.91
C ILE A 104 -8.21 -12.49 -16.43
N ILE A 105 -6.94 -12.76 -16.13
CA ILE A 105 -6.43 -12.79 -14.75
C ILE A 105 -6.46 -11.40 -14.11
N ALA A 106 -6.05 -10.34 -14.83
CA ALA A 106 -6.11 -8.97 -14.34
C ALA A 106 -7.55 -8.51 -14.07
N THR A 107 -8.47 -8.79 -15.00
CA THR A 107 -9.90 -8.44 -14.82
C THR A 107 -10.58 -9.23 -13.70
N ALA A 108 -10.22 -10.51 -13.50
CA ALA A 108 -10.70 -11.31 -12.38
C ALA A 108 -10.14 -10.82 -11.04
N GLN A 109 -8.86 -10.46 -10.98
CA GLN A 109 -8.24 -9.89 -9.79
C GLN A 109 -8.89 -8.55 -9.41
N ASP A 110 -9.16 -7.69 -10.40
CA ASP A 110 -9.88 -6.43 -10.18
C ASP A 110 -11.31 -6.67 -9.68
N ALA A 111 -12.00 -7.68 -10.21
CA ALA A 111 -13.35 -8.06 -9.78
C ALA A 111 -13.37 -8.60 -8.34
N ASP A 112 -12.36 -9.40 -7.97
CA ASP A 112 -12.22 -9.92 -6.61
C ASP A 112 -11.93 -8.80 -5.61
N THR A 113 -11.00 -7.89 -5.92
CA THR A 113 -10.73 -6.71 -5.08
C THR A 113 -11.98 -5.83 -4.96
N ALA A 114 -12.73 -5.63 -6.04
CA ALA A 114 -14.00 -4.90 -5.99
C ALA A 114 -15.03 -5.58 -5.09
N ALA A 115 -15.11 -6.92 -5.09
CA ALA A 115 -15.99 -7.67 -4.20
C ALA A 115 -15.56 -7.53 -2.72
N MET A 116 -14.25 -7.55 -2.43
CA MET A 116 -13.72 -7.31 -1.09
C MET A 116 -14.02 -5.89 -0.59
N VAL A 117 -13.82 -4.88 -1.44
CA VAL A 117 -14.20 -3.49 -1.15
C VAL A 117 -15.70 -3.39 -0.87
N ALA A 118 -16.55 -3.98 -1.73
CA ALA A 118 -18.00 -3.94 -1.54
C ALA A 118 -18.43 -4.60 -0.22
N GLN A 119 -17.83 -5.73 0.15
CA GLN A 119 -18.06 -6.39 1.43
C GLN A 119 -17.64 -5.48 2.60
N PHE A 120 -16.46 -4.88 2.54
CA PHE A 120 -15.97 -3.94 3.55
C PHE A 120 -16.92 -2.75 3.73
N GLU A 121 -17.37 -2.14 2.63
CA GLU A 121 -18.34 -1.04 2.64
C GLU A 121 -19.67 -1.44 3.28
N ALA A 122 -20.16 -2.65 2.99
CA ALA A 122 -21.37 -3.17 3.61
C ALA A 122 -21.19 -3.31 5.13
N THR A 123 -20.03 -3.79 5.62
CA THR A 123 -19.74 -3.85 7.05
C THR A 123 -19.70 -2.45 7.68
N VAL A 124 -19.03 -1.50 7.05
CA VAL A 124 -18.92 -0.11 7.57
C VAL A 124 -20.29 0.56 7.64
N ALA A 125 -21.18 0.29 6.69
CA ALA A 125 -22.56 0.77 6.69
C ALA A 125 -23.46 0.08 7.74
N GLY A 126 -22.93 -0.88 8.52
CA GLY A 126 -23.70 -1.64 9.50
C GLY A 126 -24.55 -2.76 8.89
N GLY A 127 -24.27 -3.15 7.65
CA GLY A 127 -24.92 -4.27 6.98
C GLY A 127 -24.63 -5.60 7.70
N ALA A 128 -25.63 -6.49 7.74
CA ALA A 128 -25.43 -7.84 8.24
C ALA A 128 -24.54 -8.61 7.27
N LEU A 129 -23.41 -9.12 7.77
CA LEU A 129 -22.53 -9.95 6.97
C LEU A 129 -23.15 -11.34 6.80
N PRO A 130 -23.10 -11.93 5.59
CA PRO A 130 -23.45 -13.32 5.42
C PRO A 130 -22.52 -14.17 6.31
N SER A 131 -23.08 -14.80 7.35
CA SER A 131 -22.33 -15.69 8.23
C SER A 131 -22.08 -17.01 7.50
N SER A 132 -20.90 -17.13 6.91
CA SER A 132 -20.46 -18.26 6.11
C SER A 132 -19.46 -19.11 6.91
N GLY A 133 -19.94 -19.69 8.02
CA GLY A 133 -19.19 -20.64 8.83
C GLY A 133 -17.99 -20.08 9.59
N PRO A 134 -17.27 -20.92 10.35
CA PRO A 134 -16.08 -20.51 11.09
C PRO A 134 -14.95 -20.10 10.12
N ALA A 135 -14.51 -18.85 10.23
CA ALA A 135 -13.33 -18.33 9.55
C ALA A 135 -12.05 -18.85 10.23
N PRO A 136 -11.02 -19.31 9.48
CA PRO A 136 -9.71 -19.67 10.04
C PRO A 136 -9.13 -18.53 10.87
N ALA A 137 -8.44 -18.85 11.98
CA ALA A 137 -7.72 -17.88 12.81
C ALA A 137 -6.69 -17.08 11.99
N LEU A 138 -6.57 -15.76 12.23
CA LEU A 138 -5.38 -15.04 11.78
C LEU A 138 -4.20 -15.47 12.64
N PRO A 139 -2.97 -15.43 12.11
CA PRO A 139 -1.77 -15.53 12.92
C PRO A 139 -1.81 -14.54 14.10
N ASP A 140 -1.35 -14.99 15.27
CA ASP A 140 -1.34 -14.16 16.48
C ASP A 140 -0.52 -12.88 16.28
N SER A 141 0.60 -12.96 15.55
CA SER A 141 1.44 -11.80 15.20
C SER A 141 0.69 -10.70 14.44
N ILE A 142 -0.23 -11.06 13.53
CA ILE A 142 -1.08 -10.07 12.85
C ILE A 142 -2.11 -9.49 13.82
N THR A 143 -2.72 -10.33 14.64
CA THR A 143 -3.74 -9.92 15.61
C THR A 143 -3.16 -8.94 16.64
N ASP A 144 -1.96 -9.21 17.14
CA ASP A 144 -1.25 -8.37 18.10
C ASP A 144 -0.90 -7.00 17.51
N LEU A 145 -0.44 -6.95 16.25
CA LEU A 145 -0.16 -5.68 15.57
C LEU A 145 -1.43 -4.83 15.36
N MET A 146 -2.56 -5.46 15.02
CA MET A 146 -3.84 -4.77 14.91
C MET A 146 -4.24 -4.16 16.27
N GLN A 147 -4.13 -4.94 17.35
CA GLN A 147 -4.45 -4.48 18.71
C GLN A 147 -3.50 -3.36 19.18
N ALA A 148 -2.21 -3.46 18.88
CA ALA A 148 -1.21 -2.42 19.16
C ALA A 148 -1.54 -1.11 18.45
N ASN A 149 -2.05 -1.19 17.21
CA ASN A 149 -2.55 -0.02 16.48
C ASN A 149 -3.92 0.47 16.99
N GLY A 150 -4.46 -0.17 18.02
CA GLY A 150 -5.71 0.21 18.65
C GLY A 150 -6.97 -0.26 17.95
N LEU A 151 -6.84 -1.28 17.12
CA LEU A 151 -7.92 -1.89 16.37
C LEU A 151 -8.36 -3.16 17.09
N ARG A 152 -9.67 -3.33 17.28
CA ARG A 152 -10.26 -4.54 17.86
C ARG A 152 -11.05 -5.26 16.77
N GLN A 153 -10.87 -6.57 16.67
CA GLN A 153 -11.66 -7.37 15.73
C GLN A 153 -13.16 -7.26 16.09
N ALA A 154 -13.96 -6.86 15.12
CA ALA A 154 -15.40 -6.69 15.24
C ALA A 154 -16.16 -7.84 14.56
N ALA A 155 -15.67 -8.34 13.42
CA ALA A 155 -16.29 -9.43 12.68
C ALA A 155 -15.27 -10.31 11.96
N ALA A 156 -15.69 -11.52 11.63
CA ALA A 156 -14.99 -12.41 10.71
C ALA A 156 -16.03 -13.15 9.87
N SER A 157 -15.78 -13.31 8.56
CA SER A 157 -16.67 -13.99 7.62
C SER A 157 -15.88 -14.59 6.46
N ASN A 158 -16.51 -15.46 5.67
CA ASN A 158 -15.94 -15.94 4.41
C ASN A 158 -16.67 -15.27 3.23
N LEU A 159 -15.91 -14.71 2.29
CA LEU A 159 -16.40 -14.06 1.10
C LEU A 159 -16.15 -14.96 -0.11
N ALA A 160 -17.21 -15.37 -0.80
CA ALA A 160 -17.07 -16.01 -2.11
C ALA A 160 -16.63 -14.96 -3.14
N LEU A 161 -15.56 -15.26 -3.86
CA LEU A 161 -14.98 -14.35 -4.85
C LEU A 161 -15.50 -14.65 -6.26
N PRO A 162 -15.67 -13.63 -7.11
CA PRO A 162 -16.01 -13.80 -8.53
C PRO A 162 -15.12 -14.80 -9.29
N SER A 163 -13.83 -14.89 -8.94
CA SER A 163 -12.90 -15.87 -9.51
C SER A 163 -13.17 -17.33 -9.12
N GLY A 164 -14.12 -17.60 -8.22
CA GLY A 164 -14.47 -18.93 -7.73
C GLY A 164 -13.72 -19.35 -6.45
N GLY A 165 -12.85 -18.49 -5.91
CA GLY A 165 -12.19 -18.69 -4.62
C GLY A 165 -13.02 -18.26 -3.41
N ILE A 166 -12.47 -18.46 -2.22
CA ILE A 166 -13.01 -17.93 -0.96
C ILE A 166 -11.91 -17.09 -0.30
N ALA A 167 -12.25 -15.85 0.06
CA ALA A 167 -11.44 -15.03 0.94
C ALA A 167 -11.98 -15.08 2.38
N THR A 168 -11.10 -15.14 3.36
CA THR A 168 -11.44 -14.92 4.76
C THR A 168 -11.39 -13.42 5.02
N ALA A 169 -12.52 -12.81 5.36
CA ALA A 169 -12.65 -11.41 5.68
C ALA A 169 -12.65 -11.21 7.21
N ARG A 170 -11.89 -10.23 7.70
CA ARG A 170 -11.89 -9.82 9.10
C ARG A 170 -11.93 -8.31 9.21
N ASP A 171 -12.91 -7.85 9.94
CA ASP A 171 -13.15 -6.43 10.14
C ASP A 171 -12.67 -6.02 11.53
N PHE A 172 -11.95 -4.90 11.58
CA PHE A 172 -11.42 -4.31 12.78
C PHE A 172 -11.92 -2.88 12.95
N VAL A 173 -12.23 -2.53 14.20
CA VAL A 173 -12.73 -1.20 14.56
C VAL A 173 -11.85 -0.59 15.63
N GLY A 174 -11.40 0.64 15.40
CA GLY A 174 -10.66 1.45 16.35
C GLY A 174 -11.53 2.36 17.21
N THR A 175 -10.95 2.93 18.27
CA THR A 175 -11.63 3.82 19.23
C THR A 175 -12.28 5.07 18.62
N HIS A 176 -11.80 5.52 17.45
CA HIS A 176 -12.29 6.72 16.77
C HIS A 176 -13.05 6.36 15.48
N ARG A 177 -13.77 5.22 15.48
CA ARG A 177 -14.48 4.69 14.30
C ARG A 177 -13.59 4.53 13.06
N CYS A 178 -12.28 4.28 13.25
CA CYS A 178 -11.48 3.74 12.15
C CYS A 178 -11.98 2.33 11.87
N HIS A 179 -12.33 2.04 10.62
CA HIS A 179 -12.62 0.70 10.16
C HIS A 179 -11.50 0.23 9.23
N VAL A 180 -11.04 -1.00 9.46
CA VAL A 180 -10.04 -1.67 8.63
C VAL A 180 -10.52 -3.09 8.36
N GLY A 181 -10.55 -3.48 7.09
CA GLY A 181 -10.81 -4.86 6.68
C GLY A 181 -9.50 -5.50 6.24
N ILE A 182 -9.22 -6.72 6.69
CA ILE A 182 -8.18 -7.57 6.11
C ILE A 182 -8.84 -8.80 5.50
N PHE A 183 -8.50 -9.07 4.26
CA PHE A 183 -8.93 -10.23 3.50
C PHE A 183 -7.71 -11.11 3.28
N SER A 184 -7.85 -12.41 3.45
CA SER A 184 -6.81 -13.38 3.12
C SER A 184 -7.36 -14.51 2.27
N ARG A 185 -6.58 -14.98 1.31
CA ARG A 185 -6.92 -16.12 0.45
C ARG A 185 -5.67 -16.90 0.05
N PRO A 186 -5.79 -18.17 -0.38
CA PRO A 186 -4.66 -18.86 -1.00
C PRO A 186 -4.13 -18.06 -2.19
N ALA A 187 -2.81 -17.84 -2.23
CA ALA A 187 -2.16 -17.14 -3.33
C ALA A 187 -2.20 -17.99 -4.61
N ALA A 188 -2.48 -17.35 -5.74
CA ALA A 188 -2.33 -17.99 -7.04
C ALA A 188 -0.85 -18.26 -7.35
N ALA A 189 -0.59 -19.26 -8.19
CA ALA A 189 0.77 -19.54 -8.64
C ALA A 189 1.33 -18.33 -9.40
N GLY A 190 2.48 -17.81 -8.96
CA GLY A 190 3.14 -16.66 -9.59
C GLY A 190 2.68 -15.28 -9.11
N THR A 191 1.82 -15.19 -8.08
CA THR A 191 1.49 -13.90 -7.46
C THR A 191 2.76 -13.23 -6.91
N ALA A 192 2.94 -11.94 -7.20
CA ALA A 192 4.10 -11.19 -6.73
C ALA A 192 4.05 -10.98 -5.21
N SER A 193 5.16 -11.22 -4.52
CA SER A 193 5.28 -11.06 -3.05
C SER A 193 5.53 -9.62 -2.57
N GLY A 194 5.45 -8.64 -3.47
CA GLY A 194 5.67 -7.23 -3.14
C GLY A 194 4.46 -6.62 -2.44
N LEU A 195 4.71 -5.70 -1.51
CA LEU A 195 3.66 -4.86 -0.95
C LEU A 195 3.30 -3.76 -1.95
N LYS A 196 2.04 -3.74 -2.39
CA LYS A 196 1.47 -2.70 -3.24
C LYS A 196 0.50 -1.85 -2.43
N LEU A 197 0.75 -0.55 -2.35
CA LEU A 197 -0.17 0.42 -1.75
C LEU A 197 -0.91 1.17 -2.85
N THR A 198 -2.22 1.32 -2.72
CA THR A 198 -3.07 2.10 -3.63
C THR A 198 -3.98 3.02 -2.82
N ASP A 199 -4.13 4.26 -3.27
CA ASP A 199 -5.00 5.27 -2.68
C ASP A 199 -5.79 5.92 -3.82
N ASP A 200 -7.11 5.77 -3.81
CA ASP A 200 -8.02 6.38 -4.80
C ASP A 200 -8.66 7.69 -4.29
N GLY A 201 -8.20 8.21 -3.14
CA GLY A 201 -8.72 9.38 -2.45
C GLY A 201 -9.94 9.11 -1.57
N ARG A 202 -10.52 7.91 -1.63
CA ARG A 202 -11.66 7.46 -0.80
C ARG A 202 -11.33 6.22 -0.01
N THR A 203 -10.53 5.33 -0.59
CA THR A 203 -10.21 4.00 -0.10
C THR A 203 -8.71 3.79 -0.22
N LEU A 204 -8.13 3.33 0.88
CA LEU A 204 -6.76 2.91 0.99
C LEU A 204 -6.71 1.40 0.89
N LEU A 205 -5.87 0.90 -0.02
CA LEU A 205 -5.67 -0.51 -0.28
C LEU A 205 -4.21 -0.88 -0.11
N ALA A 206 -3.95 -2.04 0.48
CA ALA A 206 -2.64 -2.66 0.49
C ALA A 206 -2.76 -4.14 0.13
N ASP A 207 -2.04 -4.57 -0.91
CA ASP A 207 -2.03 -5.95 -1.36
C ASP A 207 -0.62 -6.52 -1.24
N TRP A 208 -0.49 -7.75 -0.75
CA TRP A 208 0.76 -8.50 -0.74
C TRP A 208 0.50 -10.00 -0.72
N ALA A 209 1.52 -10.79 -1.06
CA ALA A 209 1.44 -12.24 -0.95
C ALA A 209 2.67 -12.80 -0.21
N GLU A 210 2.43 -13.67 0.76
CA GLU A 210 3.49 -14.24 1.61
C GLU A 210 3.08 -15.64 2.09
N GLY A 211 4.03 -16.58 2.08
CA GLY A 211 3.77 -17.95 2.57
C GLY A 211 2.61 -18.68 1.88
N GLY A 212 2.33 -18.39 0.60
CA GLY A 212 1.20 -18.98 -0.13
C GLY A 212 -0.17 -18.38 0.22
N THR A 213 -0.20 -17.26 0.95
CA THR A 213 -1.41 -16.51 1.25
C THR A 213 -1.30 -15.10 0.64
N GLU A 214 -2.34 -14.68 -0.07
CA GLU A 214 -2.51 -13.31 -0.53
C GLU A 214 -3.37 -12.55 0.48
N PHE A 215 -2.96 -11.34 0.79
CA PHE A 215 -3.61 -10.45 1.74
C PHE A 215 -4.01 -9.15 1.04
N THR A 216 -5.21 -8.67 1.35
CA THR A 216 -5.71 -7.36 0.95
C THR A 216 -6.19 -6.62 2.19
N LEU A 217 -5.59 -5.48 2.50
CA LEU A 217 -5.97 -4.57 3.58
C LEU A 217 -6.74 -3.40 2.98
N ILE A 218 -7.88 -3.05 3.58
CA ILE A 218 -8.79 -2.01 3.11
C ILE A 218 -9.12 -1.06 4.26
N SER A 219 -9.13 0.25 3.98
CA SER A 219 -9.55 1.27 4.95
C SER A 219 -10.11 2.51 4.25
N ARG A 220 -11.09 3.19 4.87
CA ARG A 220 -11.60 4.50 4.40
C ARG A 220 -11.24 5.68 5.29
N SER A 221 -11.27 5.49 6.61
CA SER A 221 -11.24 6.60 7.59
C SER A 221 -9.90 6.72 8.33
N MET A 222 -8.87 6.04 7.82
CA MET A 222 -7.52 6.08 8.38
C MET A 222 -6.67 7.09 7.62
N ALA A 223 -5.84 7.86 8.34
CA ALA A 223 -4.85 8.72 7.70
C ALA A 223 -3.90 7.88 6.82
N PRO A 224 -3.59 8.28 5.57
CA PRO A 224 -2.76 7.49 4.65
C PRO A 224 -1.42 7.05 5.22
N VAL A 225 -0.75 7.93 5.97
CA VAL A 225 0.52 7.61 6.64
C VAL A 225 0.36 6.48 7.65
N ARG A 226 -0.68 6.55 8.49
CA ARG A 226 -0.99 5.51 9.49
C ARG A 226 -1.34 4.18 8.82
N PHE A 227 -2.12 4.22 7.74
CA PHE A 227 -2.46 3.04 6.96
C PHE A 227 -1.22 2.38 6.35
N ALA A 228 -0.34 3.16 5.72
CA ALA A 228 0.90 2.66 5.16
C ALA A 228 1.78 2.02 6.23
N THR A 229 1.96 2.65 7.40
CA THR A 229 2.73 2.09 8.52
C THR A 229 2.15 0.75 8.99
N LEU A 230 0.83 0.65 9.11
CA LEU A 230 0.14 -0.60 9.46
C LEU A 230 0.38 -1.68 8.39
N ALA A 231 0.14 -1.37 7.12
CA ALA A 231 0.34 -2.30 6.00
C ALA A 231 1.78 -2.84 5.93
N ILE A 232 2.78 -1.98 6.08
CA ILE A 232 4.20 -2.37 6.09
C ILE A 232 4.50 -3.31 7.27
N SER A 233 3.94 -3.01 8.44
CA SER A 233 4.16 -3.84 9.64
C SER A 233 3.53 -5.21 9.49
N LEU A 234 2.32 -5.28 8.94
CA LEU A 234 1.61 -6.53 8.65
C LEU A 234 2.34 -7.36 7.60
N HIS A 235 2.82 -6.74 6.53
CA HIS A 235 3.63 -7.41 5.50
C HIS A 235 4.89 -8.05 6.09
N ARG A 236 5.61 -7.31 6.96
CA ARG A 236 6.77 -7.85 7.66
C ARG A 236 6.42 -9.01 8.59
N ALA A 237 5.31 -8.91 9.33
CA ALA A 237 4.85 -9.99 10.19
C ALA A 237 4.44 -11.24 9.42
N SER A 238 3.83 -11.09 8.24
CA SER A 238 3.45 -12.25 7.43
C SER A 238 4.64 -13.07 6.91
N ARG A 239 5.85 -12.49 6.83
CA ARG A 239 7.08 -13.22 6.44
C ARG A 239 7.56 -14.20 7.51
N ALA A 240 7.22 -13.94 8.76
CA ALA A 240 7.61 -14.76 9.90
C ALA A 240 6.44 -14.81 10.90
N PRO A 241 5.36 -15.54 10.56
CA PRO A 241 4.11 -15.50 11.32
C PRO A 241 4.26 -16.00 12.75
N ASP A 242 5.20 -16.92 12.99
CA ASP A 242 5.49 -17.53 14.29
C ASP A 242 6.45 -16.73 15.16
N GLN A 243 7.02 -15.62 14.65
CA GLN A 243 7.92 -14.76 15.41
C GLN A 243 7.16 -13.61 16.06
N SER A 244 7.48 -13.30 17.31
CA SER A 244 7.02 -12.08 17.97
C SER A 244 7.73 -10.86 17.37
N HIS A 245 7.00 -9.77 17.13
CA HIS A 245 7.54 -8.52 16.58
C HIS A 245 7.40 -7.35 17.57
N PRO A 246 8.06 -7.39 18.75
CA PRO A 246 7.88 -6.38 19.80
C PRO A 246 8.26 -4.97 19.33
N ASP A 247 9.26 -4.85 18.47
CA ASP A 247 9.69 -3.56 17.90
C ASP A 247 8.62 -2.94 17.00
N LEU A 248 7.91 -3.76 16.22
CA LEU A 248 6.79 -3.30 15.38
C LEU A 248 5.58 -2.91 16.24
N VAL A 249 5.29 -3.68 17.28
CA VAL A 249 4.22 -3.37 18.25
C VAL A 249 4.48 -2.02 18.92
N LEU A 250 5.71 -1.77 19.38
CA LEU A 250 6.10 -0.50 19.98
C LEU A 250 5.96 0.65 18.99
N ALA A 251 6.49 0.50 17.78
CA ALA A 251 6.40 1.52 16.73
C ALA A 251 4.95 1.87 16.36
N LEU A 252 4.06 0.87 16.26
CA LEU A 252 2.64 1.10 15.97
C LEU A 252 1.91 1.76 17.13
N THR A 253 2.30 1.47 18.37
CA THR A 253 1.73 2.09 19.57
C THR A 253 2.08 3.58 19.60
N GLU A 254 3.32 3.95 19.28
CA GLU A 254 3.78 5.34 19.20
C GLU A 254 3.18 6.10 18.00
N ALA A 255 2.97 5.40 16.88
CA ALA A 255 2.39 5.98 15.66
C ALA A 255 0.86 6.13 15.71
N ARG A 256 0.22 5.85 16.85
CA ARG A 256 -1.23 5.90 17.00
C ARG A 256 -1.74 7.33 16.90
N GLN A 257 -2.29 7.68 15.74
CA GLN A 257 -2.93 8.96 15.48
C GLN A 257 -4.46 8.83 15.49
N SER A 258 -5.16 9.90 15.85
CA SER A 258 -6.62 9.96 15.73
C SER A 258 -7.06 9.74 14.28
N CYS A 259 -8.19 9.07 14.09
CA CYS A 259 -8.79 8.87 12.77
C CYS A 259 -9.35 10.20 12.24
N LEU A 260 -9.41 10.34 10.91
CA LEU A 260 -10.10 11.46 10.29
C LEU A 260 -11.61 11.19 10.43
N GLY A 261 -12.27 12.03 11.24
CA GLY A 261 -13.72 11.98 11.46
C GLY A 261 -14.50 12.74 10.41
#